data_AF-A0A286UF90-F1
#
_entry.id   AF-A0A286UF90-F1
#
_cell.length_a   1.000
_cell.length_b   1.000
_cell.length_c   1.000
_cell.angle_alpha   90.00
_cell.angle_beta   90.00
_cell.angle_gamma   90.00
#
_symmetry.space_group_name_H-M   'P 1'
#
loop_
_entity.id
_entity.type
_entity.pdbx_description
1 polymer ?
#
loop_
_entity_poly.entity_id
_entity_poly.type
_entity_poly.pdbx_seq_one_letter_code
_entity_poly.pdbx_strand_id
1 'polypeptide(L)'
;MSSPSPTTSSRTSSENIVAQKYDRCLADLVVKTGVGISVGVIASVILFKRRTWPIALSTGFGMGTAYADCDRSFNPARVPGTRLAVVPETPVPAAEQK
;
A
#
# COMPACT_ATOMS: atom_id res chain seq x y z
N MET A 1 14.90 -6.46 -38.16
CA MET A 1 14.58 -7.91 -38.15
C MET A 1 15.43 -8.57 -37.08
N SER A 2 14.79 -8.94 -35.97
CA SER A 2 15.13 -10.04 -35.04
C SER A 2 14.11 -9.98 -33.91
N SER A 3 12.98 -10.66 -34.15
CA SER A 3 11.97 -11.06 -33.17
C SER A 3 12.57 -12.05 -32.14
N PRO A 4 11.76 -12.60 -31.21
CA PRO A 4 10.94 -11.99 -30.18
C PRO A 4 11.42 -12.49 -28.79
N SER A 5 11.38 -11.65 -27.73
CA SER A 5 11.62 -12.17 -26.38
C SER A 5 10.53 -13.19 -26.03
N PRO A 6 10.91 -14.38 -25.54
CA PRO A 6 9.99 -15.49 -25.36
C PRO A 6 8.90 -15.11 -24.38
N THR A 7 7.67 -15.19 -24.86
CA THR A 7 6.48 -15.44 -24.05
C THR A 7 6.66 -16.77 -23.34
N THR A 8 7.48 -16.81 -22.29
CA THR A 8 7.30 -17.79 -21.24
C THR A 8 6.15 -17.27 -20.40
N SER A 9 4.94 -17.66 -20.79
CA SER A 9 3.84 -17.84 -19.87
C SER A 9 4.31 -18.86 -18.82
N SER A 10 5.22 -18.46 -17.93
CA SER A 10 5.47 -19.18 -16.70
C SER A 10 4.15 -19.06 -15.96
N ARG A 11 3.52 -20.19 -15.69
CA ARG A 11 2.49 -20.25 -14.67
C ARG A 11 3.13 -19.55 -13.45
N THR A 12 2.65 -18.35 -13.11
CA THR A 12 3.28 -17.54 -12.06
C THR A 12 3.48 -18.44 -10.87
N SER A 13 4.74 -18.70 -10.51
CA SER A 13 5.03 -19.63 -9.43
C SER A 13 4.31 -19.12 -8.18
N SER A 14 3.77 -20.03 -7.38
CA SER A 14 3.03 -19.70 -6.16
C SER A 14 3.84 -18.78 -5.23
N GLU A 15 5.17 -18.88 -5.25
CA GLU A 15 6.08 -17.99 -4.51
C GLU A 15 6.04 -16.54 -5.00
N ASN A 16 5.93 -16.32 -6.32
CA ASN A 16 5.93 -14.99 -6.93
C ASN A 16 4.61 -14.26 -6.65
N ILE A 17 3.48 -14.99 -6.64
CA ILE A 17 2.19 -14.42 -6.21
C ILE A 17 2.23 -13.95 -4.75
N VAL A 18 2.86 -14.72 -3.87
CA VAL A 18 2.97 -14.34 -2.44
C VAL A 18 3.91 -13.14 -2.27
N ALA A 19 5.06 -13.14 -2.97
CA ALA A 19 6.00 -12.02 -2.96
C ALA A 19 5.33 -10.72 -3.40
N GLN A 20 4.59 -10.74 -4.52
CA GLN A 20 3.92 -9.57 -5.05
C GLN A 20 2.87 -8.99 -4.07
N LYS A 21 2.13 -9.84 -3.34
CA LYS A 21 1.18 -9.39 -2.30
C LYS A 21 1.90 -8.78 -1.10
N TYR A 22 3.03 -9.35 -0.71
CA TYR A 22 3.86 -8.84 0.36
C TYR A 22 4.42 -7.45 0.03
N ASP A 23 4.94 -7.26 -1.18
CA ASP A 23 5.46 -5.97 -1.64
C ASP A 23 4.36 -4.91 -1.65
N ARG A 24 3.16 -5.24 -2.14
CA ARG A 24 2.02 -4.32 -2.13
C ARG A 24 1.60 -3.95 -0.71
N CYS A 25 1.55 -4.94 0.19
CA CYS A 25 1.24 -4.73 1.60
C CYS A 25 2.27 -3.81 2.28
N LEU A 26 3.57 -4.06 2.06
CA LEU A 26 4.65 -3.24 2.60
C LEU A 26 4.58 -1.81 2.08
N ALA A 27 4.33 -1.63 0.79
CA ALA A 27 4.18 -0.32 0.19
C ALA A 27 3.02 0.46 0.82
N ASP A 28 1.83 -0.16 0.93
CA ASP A 28 0.67 0.49 1.53
C ASP A 28 0.88 0.80 3.02
N LEU A 29 1.55 -0.10 3.75
CA LEU A 29 1.93 0.10 5.15
C LEU A 29 2.85 1.31 5.29
N VAL A 30 3.92 1.42 4.51
CA VAL A 30 4.85 2.56 4.57
C VAL A 30 4.14 3.86 4.22
N VAL A 31 3.28 3.86 3.20
CA VAL A 31 2.53 5.07 2.79
C VAL A 31 1.54 5.49 3.87
N LYS A 32 0.65 4.59 4.34
CA LYS A 32 -0.36 4.93 5.36
C LYS A 32 0.25 5.27 6.71
N THR A 33 1.29 4.56 7.15
CA THR A 33 1.98 4.90 8.39
C THR A 33 2.74 6.21 8.26
N GLY A 34 3.40 6.48 7.13
CA GLY A 34 4.07 7.75 6.84
C GLY A 34 3.09 8.94 6.87
N VAL A 35 1.91 8.78 6.26
CA VAL A 35 0.83 9.78 6.32
C VAL A 35 0.29 9.92 7.75
N GLY A 36 0.11 8.82 8.48
CA GLY A 36 -0.32 8.85 9.88
C GLY A 36 0.68 9.62 10.76
N ILE A 37 1.98 9.33 10.61
CA ILE A 37 3.05 10.01 11.34
C ILE A 37 3.09 11.50 11.01
N SER A 38 3.01 11.89 9.73
CA SER A 38 3.08 13.30 9.33
C SER A 38 1.90 14.09 9.91
N VAL A 39 0.68 13.56 9.82
CA VAL A 39 -0.52 14.14 10.44
C VAL A 39 -0.37 14.18 11.97
N GLY A 40 0.15 13.11 12.57
CA GLY A 40 0.40 13.01 14.00
C GLY A 40 1.38 14.06 14.52
N VAL A 41 2.45 14.33 13.77
CA VAL A 41 3.45 15.36 14.11
C VAL A 41 2.84 16.75 14.02
N ILE A 42 2.13 17.06 12.94
CA ILE A 42 1.45 18.35 12.76
C ILE A 42 0.44 18.58 13.90
N ALA A 43 -0.38 17.57 14.20
CA ALA A 43 -1.34 17.62 15.31
C ALA A 43 -0.64 17.78 16.68
N SER A 44 0.46 17.06 16.91
CA SER A 44 1.24 17.12 18.14
C SER A 44 1.80 18.53 18.41
N VAL A 45 2.29 19.19 17.35
CA VAL A 45 2.90 20.53 17.44
C VAL A 45 1.82 21.61 17.64
N ILE A 46 0.70 21.55 16.91
CA ILE A 46 -0.31 22.62 16.91
C ILE A 46 -1.28 22.50 18.08
N LEU A 47 -1.82 21.31 18.35
CA LEU A 47 -2.96 21.13 19.27
C LEU A 47 -2.55 20.56 20.63
N PHE A 48 -1.49 19.74 20.66
CA PHE A 48 -1.15 18.96 21.85
C PHE A 48 0.19 19.34 22.50
N LYS A 49 0.76 20.50 22.15
CA LYS A 49 1.89 21.11 22.86
C LYS A 49 3.08 20.14 23.04
N ARG A 50 3.43 19.41 21.97
CA ARG A 50 4.50 18.38 21.89
C ARG A 50 4.24 17.05 22.61
N ARG A 51 3.00 16.71 22.96
CA ARG A 51 2.70 15.37 23.49
C ARG A 51 2.87 14.31 22.39
N THR A 52 3.49 13.18 22.72
CA THR A 52 3.78 12.07 21.78
C THR A 52 2.59 11.15 21.53
N TRP A 53 1.58 11.16 22.40
CA TRP A 53 0.36 10.35 22.26
C TRP A 53 -0.39 10.51 20.92
N PRO A 54 -0.62 11.73 20.36
CA PRO A 54 -1.24 11.88 19.04
C PRO A 54 -0.44 11.23 17.91
N ILE A 55 0.89 11.20 18.00
CA ILE A 55 1.74 10.50 17.02
C ILE A 55 1.52 8.99 17.17
N ALA A 56 1.57 8.46 18.40
CA ALA A 56 1.32 7.04 18.64
C ALA A 56 -0.08 6.59 18.16
N LEU A 57 -1.12 7.40 18.41
CA LEU A 57 -2.47 7.12 17.95
C LEU A 57 -2.62 7.16 16.43
N SER A 58 -2.11 8.20 15.78
CA SER A 58 -2.22 8.35 14.32
C SER A 58 -1.41 7.29 13.58
N THR A 59 -0.21 6.95 14.07
CA THR A 59 0.59 5.84 13.55
C THR A 59 -0.12 4.50 13.76
N GLY A 60 -0.70 4.27 14.93
CA GLY A 60 -1.46 3.05 15.22
C GLY A 60 -2.68 2.89 14.30
N PHE A 61 -3.40 3.97 14.02
CA PHE A 61 -4.51 3.97 13.06
C PHE A 61 -4.04 3.73 11.62
N GLY A 62 -2.97 4.41 11.18
CA GLY A 62 -2.38 4.20 9.85
C GLY A 62 -1.88 2.76 9.65
N MET A 63 -1.20 2.21 10.66
CA MET A 63 -0.72 0.83 10.64
C MET A 63 -1.88 -0.19 10.67
N GLY A 64 -2.90 0.04 11.50
CA GLY A 64 -4.05 -0.86 11.60
C GLY A 64 -4.88 -0.91 10.32
N THR A 65 -5.11 0.24 9.68
CA THR A 65 -5.83 0.31 8.41
C THR A 65 -5.06 -0.34 7.26
N ALA A 66 -3.72 -0.18 7.22
CA ALA A 66 -2.88 -0.90 6.27
C ALA A 66 -2.90 -2.42 6.49
N TYR A 67 -2.83 -2.87 7.75
CA TYR A 67 -2.90 -4.31 8.08
C TYR A 67 -4.23 -4.93 7.62
N ALA A 68 -5.35 -4.25 7.82
CA ALA A 68 -6.65 -4.70 7.34
C ALA A 68 -6.72 -4.74 5.81
N ASP A 69 -5.98 -3.89 5.10
CA ASP A 69 -5.88 -3.90 3.63
C ASP A 69 -5.05 -5.11 3.14
N CYS A 70 -3.95 -5.38 3.84
CA CYS A 70 -3.13 -6.57 3.60
C CYS A 70 -3.94 -7.87 3.81
N ASP A 71 -4.69 -8.00 4.92
CA ASP A 71 -5.49 -9.19 5.20
C ASP A 71 -6.51 -9.48 4.09
N ARG A 72 -7.17 -8.43 3.56
CA ARG A 72 -8.08 -8.55 2.40
C ARG A 72 -7.36 -9.00 1.13
N SER A 73 -6.12 -8.55 0.92
CA SER A 73 -5.30 -8.93 -0.22
C SER A 73 -4.86 -10.41 -0.15
N PHE A 74 -4.60 -10.94 1.04
CA PHE A 74 -4.28 -12.35 1.25
C PHE A 74 -5.51 -13.25 1.23
N ASN A 75 -6.65 -12.79 1.78
CA ASN A 75 -7.88 -13.56 1.87
C ASN A 75 -9.09 -12.85 1.20
N PRO A 76 -9.11 -12.75 -0.14
CA PRO A 76 -10.18 -12.05 -0.86
C PRO A 76 -11.56 -12.69 -0.68
N ALA A 77 -11.65 -13.94 -0.25
CA ALA A 77 -12.91 -14.63 0.03
C ALA A 77 -13.60 -14.15 1.33
N ARG A 78 -12.89 -13.41 2.21
CA ARG A 78 -13.47 -12.79 3.41
C ARG A 78 -14.17 -11.46 3.14
N VAL A 79 -14.16 -10.97 1.91
CA VAL A 79 -14.80 -9.70 1.54
C VAL A 79 -16.17 -9.99 0.90
N PRO A 80 -17.30 -9.86 1.63
CA PRO A 80 -18.61 -10.01 1.02
C PRO A 80 -18.83 -8.89 -0.02
N GLY A 81 -19.03 -9.27 -1.28
CA GLY A 81 -19.71 -8.44 -2.28
C GLY A 81 -18.92 -7.38 -3.05
N THR A 82 -17.58 -7.32 -2.97
CA THR A 82 -16.82 -6.36 -3.80
C THR A 82 -16.30 -7.02 -5.08
N ARG A 83 -16.87 -6.62 -6.22
CA ARG A 83 -16.25 -6.90 -7.53
C ARG A 83 -15.02 -6.02 -7.66
N LEU A 84 -13.87 -6.65 -7.90
CA LEU A 84 -12.63 -5.97 -8.23
C LEU A 84 -12.83 -5.23 -9.56
N ALA A 85 -13.22 -3.96 -9.50
CA ALA A 85 -12.81 -3.04 -10.54
C ALA A 85 -11.29 -2.96 -10.41
N VAL A 86 -10.58 -3.70 -11.26
CA VAL A 86 -9.19 -3.40 -11.57
C VAL A 86 -9.23 -1.95 -12.05
N VAL A 87 -8.98 -1.00 -11.15
CA VAL A 87 -8.57 0.34 -11.55
C VAL A 87 -7.15 0.10 -12.05
N PRO A 88 -6.91 0.08 -13.37
CA PRO A 88 -5.54 0.15 -13.84
C PRO A 88 -4.94 1.36 -13.15
N GLU A 89 -3.73 1.22 -12.58
CA GLU A 89 -2.92 2.40 -12.31
C GLU A 89 -2.90 3.22 -13.59
N THR A 90 -3.66 4.31 -13.58
CA THR A 90 -3.54 5.35 -14.59
C THR A 90 -2.06 5.71 -14.63
N PRO A 91 -1.44 5.67 -15.82
CA PRO A 91 -0.03 6.02 -15.96
C PRO A 91 0.13 7.42 -15.39
N VAL A 92 0.91 7.56 -14.33
CA VAL A 92 1.31 8.88 -13.82
C VAL A 92 2.02 9.56 -14.99
N PRO A 93 1.46 10.64 -15.57
CA PRO A 93 2.09 11.31 -16.69
C PRO A 93 3.42 11.89 -16.21
N ALA A 94 4.44 11.69 -17.04
CA ALA A 94 5.72 12.34 -16.91
C ALA A 94 5.54 13.88 -16.75
N ALA A 95 5.87 14.39 -15.57
CA ALA A 95 6.17 15.79 -15.26
C ALA A 95 6.85 15.78 -13.88
N GLU A 96 8.02 16.34 -13.61
CA GLU A 96 8.89 17.25 -14.34
C GLU A 96 10.27 17.16 -13.64
N GLN A 97 11.33 17.07 -14.46
CA GLN A 97 12.74 17.06 -14.08
C GLN A 97 13.19 18.47 -13.65
N LYS A 98 14.09 18.53 -12.66
CA LYS A 98 15.22 19.45 -12.71
C LYS A 98 16.48 18.79 -12.16
#